data_AF-A0A4Q3KTL0-F1
#
_entry.id   AF-A0A4Q3KTL0-F1
#
_cell.length_a   1.000
_cell.length_b   1.000
_cell.length_c   1.000
_cell.angle_alpha   90.00
_cell.angle_beta   90.00
_cell.angle_gamma   90.00
#
_symmetry.space_group_name_H-M   'P 1'
#
loop_
_entity.id
_entity.type
_entity.pdbx_description
1 polymer ?
#
loop_
_entity_poly.entity_id
_entity_poly.type
_entity_poly.pdbx_seq_one_letter_code
_entity_poly.pdbx_strand_id
1 'polypeptide(L)'
;MIDASRLASVVLTGESLTRLSPILEADRAQAVADLEHENHFSLLGTADRPAQPGPYILHLSVQEGRLVFEMQSLAGSPLTAIVLALGPFRSLIKDYQLLVDSHMMAVAEGRAERIQAIDMGRRGLHDEGANLLRKSLFFGGNHCEKVT
;
A
#
# COMPACT_ATOMS: atom_id res chain seq x y z
N MET A 1 25.44 -5.66 -8.45
CA MET A 1 25.26 -4.31 -7.87
C MET A 1 23.89 -4.30 -7.24
N ILE A 2 23.72 -3.73 -6.05
CA ILE A 2 22.39 -3.57 -5.45
C ILE A 2 21.70 -2.44 -6.21
N ASP A 3 20.52 -2.72 -6.77
CA ASP A 3 19.71 -1.68 -7.40
C ASP A 3 19.31 -0.65 -6.33
N ALA A 4 19.68 0.61 -6.55
CA ALA A 4 19.43 1.70 -5.61
C ALA A 4 18.00 2.26 -5.74
N SER A 5 17.29 1.96 -6.84
CA SER A 5 15.97 2.49 -7.14
C SER A 5 14.86 1.49 -6.78
N ARG A 6 14.84 1.03 -5.53
CA ARG A 6 13.81 0.11 -5.02
C ARG A 6 13.60 0.20 -3.50
N LEU A 7 12.46 -0.30 -3.06
CA LEU A 7 12.19 -0.75 -1.70
C LEU A 7 12.87 -2.10 -1.52
N ALA A 8 13.81 -2.16 -0.58
CA ALA A 8 14.44 -3.40 -0.15
C ALA A 8 13.60 -4.15 0.88
N SER A 9 12.77 -3.45 1.66
CA SER A 9 11.88 -4.07 2.62
C SER A 9 10.62 -3.22 2.82
N VAL A 10 9.49 -3.91 3.05
CA VAL A 10 8.20 -3.33 3.43
C VAL A 10 7.74 -3.94 4.74
N VAL A 11 7.66 -3.10 5.77
CA VAL A 11 7.29 -3.48 7.12
C VAL A 11 5.89 -2.97 7.41
N LEU A 12 4.97 -3.88 7.72
CA LEU A 12 3.61 -3.54 8.12
C LEU A 12 3.53 -3.48 9.67
N THR A 13 3.10 -2.35 10.23
CA THR A 13 2.94 -2.15 11.69
C THR A 13 1.58 -1.51 12.05
N GLY A 14 1.18 -1.57 13.32
CA GLY A 14 0.00 -0.85 13.85
C GLY A 14 -1.20 -1.73 14.23
N GLU A 15 -2.24 -1.09 14.76
CA GLU A 15 -3.37 -1.73 15.47
C GLU A 15 -4.26 -2.61 14.56
N SER A 16 -4.29 -2.33 13.25
CA SER A 16 -5.12 -3.07 12.30
C SER A 16 -4.52 -4.42 11.86
N LEU A 17 -3.36 -4.82 12.42
CA LEU A 17 -2.80 -6.17 12.30
C LEU A 17 -3.54 -7.15 13.23
N THR A 18 -4.87 -7.13 13.19
CA THR A 18 -5.70 -8.16 13.81
C THR A 18 -5.26 -9.53 13.29
N ARG A 19 -5.39 -10.61 14.10
CA ARG A 19 -5.02 -11.96 13.64
C ARG A 19 -5.78 -12.30 12.36
N LEU A 20 -5.12 -12.19 11.21
CA LEU A 20 -5.69 -12.64 9.95
C LEU A 20 -5.75 -14.18 10.00
N SER A 21 -6.63 -14.76 9.18
CA SER A 21 -6.58 -16.21 8.99
C SER A 21 -5.23 -16.60 8.37
N PRO A 22 -4.75 -17.85 8.54
CA PRO A 22 -3.49 -18.28 7.94
C PRO A 22 -3.43 -18.06 6.41
N ILE A 23 -4.57 -18.16 5.73
CA ILE A 23 -4.69 -17.92 4.29
C ILE A 23 -4.46 -16.44 3.97
N LEU A 24 -5.10 -15.54 4.72
CA LEU A 24 -4.93 -14.10 4.54
C LEU A 24 -3.53 -13.62 4.94
N GLU A 25 -2.90 -14.25 5.94
CA GLU A 25 -1.49 -14.01 6.26
C GLU A 25 -0.56 -14.43 5.14
N ALA A 26 -0.80 -15.60 4.53
CA ALA A 26 -0.02 -16.06 3.38
C ALA A 26 -0.20 -15.14 2.16
N ASP A 27 -1.43 -14.72 1.86
CA ASP A 27 -1.74 -13.77 0.78
C ASP A 27 -1.03 -12.41 1.01
N ARG A 28 -1.07 -11.91 2.25
CA ARG A 28 -0.36 -10.69 2.66
C ARG A 28 1.16 -10.82 2.50
N ALA A 29 1.73 -11.93 2.97
CA ALA A 29 3.16 -12.18 2.88
C ALA A 29 3.62 -12.29 1.41
N GLN A 30 2.83 -12.96 0.57
CA GLN A 30 3.09 -13.04 -0.87
C GLN A 30 3.06 -11.64 -1.51
N ALA A 31 2.03 -10.84 -1.23
CA ALA A 31 1.91 -9.49 -1.78
C ALA A 31 3.08 -8.57 -1.35
N VAL A 32 3.56 -8.70 -0.11
CA VAL A 32 4.76 -7.98 0.37
C VAL A 32 6.01 -8.45 -0.36
N ALA A 33 6.20 -9.77 -0.51
CA ALA A 33 7.35 -10.33 -1.21
C ALA A 33 7.39 -9.91 -2.69
N ASP A 34 6.24 -9.96 -3.37
CA ASP A 34 6.10 -9.52 -4.76
C ASP A 34 6.44 -8.03 -4.88
N LEU A 35 5.90 -7.19 -3.98
CA LEU A 35 6.23 -5.77 -3.96
C LEU A 35 7.72 -5.54 -3.75
N GLU A 36 8.34 -6.19 -2.76
CA GLU A 36 9.79 -6.07 -2.52
C GLU A 36 10.62 -6.53 -3.73
N HIS A 37 10.18 -7.57 -4.45
CA HIS A 37 10.93 -8.13 -5.57
C HIS A 37 10.79 -7.34 -6.87
N GLU A 38 9.58 -6.85 -7.17
CA GLU A 38 9.23 -6.30 -8.49
C GLU A 38 9.18 -4.76 -8.52
N ASN A 39 9.24 -4.09 -7.37
CA ASN A 39 9.10 -2.63 -7.34
C ASN A 39 10.30 -1.89 -7.97
N HIS A 40 9.98 -0.72 -8.49
CA HIS A 40 10.93 0.35 -8.77
C HIS A 40 10.49 1.60 -7.98
N PHE A 41 11.37 2.13 -7.14
CA PHE A 41 11.03 3.21 -6.22
C PHE A 41 12.19 4.17 -6.05
N SER A 42 11.92 5.48 -6.00
CA SER A 42 12.93 6.50 -5.71
C SER A 42 12.29 7.67 -4.99
N LEU A 43 12.99 8.20 -3.99
CA LEU A 43 12.55 9.43 -3.33
C LEU A 43 12.77 10.63 -4.24
N LEU A 44 11.76 11.49 -4.34
CA LEU A 44 11.91 12.78 -4.98
C LEU A 44 12.66 13.72 -4.03
N GLY A 45 13.66 14.42 -4.56
CA GLY A 45 14.27 15.55 -3.88
C GLY A 45 13.33 16.76 -3.89
N THR A 46 13.58 17.70 -3.01
CA THR A 46 12.98 19.04 -3.03
C THR A 46 14.06 20.07 -3.38
N ALA A 47 13.67 21.34 -3.59
CA ALA A 47 14.63 22.43 -3.81
C ALA A 47 15.67 22.53 -2.68
N ASP A 48 15.26 22.25 -1.44
CA ASP A 48 16.09 22.38 -0.24
C ASP A 48 16.76 21.07 0.21
N ARG A 49 16.37 19.93 -0.39
CA ARG A 49 16.87 18.61 0.01
C ARG A 49 17.08 17.71 -1.22
N PRO A 50 18.31 17.32 -1.56
CA PRO A 50 18.55 16.42 -2.67
C PRO A 50 17.89 15.06 -2.43
N ALA A 51 17.52 14.38 -3.52
CA ALA A 51 17.06 13.00 -3.48
C ALA A 51 18.13 12.11 -2.84
N GLN A 52 17.75 11.36 -1.81
CA GLN A 52 18.67 10.42 -1.17
C GLN A 52 18.63 9.09 -1.92
N PRO A 53 19.79 8.50 -2.27
CA PRO A 53 19.83 7.21 -2.96
C PRO A 53 19.33 6.10 -2.04
N GLY A 54 18.65 5.12 -2.63
CA GLY A 54 18.20 3.92 -1.95
C GLY A 54 19.25 2.80 -1.96
N PRO A 55 18.83 1.55 -1.73
CA PRO A 55 17.44 1.12 -1.56
C PRO A 55 16.86 1.51 -0.19
N TYR A 56 15.54 1.44 -0.07
CA TYR A 56 14.80 1.98 1.09
C TYR A 56 14.06 0.90 1.87
N ILE A 57 13.81 1.17 3.15
CA ILE A 57 12.87 0.41 3.97
C ILE A 57 11.60 1.26 4.11
N LEU A 58 10.46 0.71 3.73
CA LEU A 58 9.15 1.33 3.88
C LEU A 58 8.43 0.73 5.09
N HIS A 59 8.11 1.56 6.07
CA HIS A 59 7.18 1.22 7.14
C HIS A 59 5.78 1.75 6.79
N LEU A 60 4.82 0.84 6.68
CA LEU A 60 3.41 1.15 6.47
C LEU A 60 2.62 0.86 7.73
N SER A 61 1.84 1.84 8.18
CA SER A 61 0.98 1.66 9.33
C SER A 61 -0.33 2.43 9.26
N VAL A 62 -1.31 1.95 10.01
CA VAL A 62 -2.54 2.70 10.28
C VAL A 62 -2.53 3.14 11.74
N GLN A 63 -2.59 4.45 11.95
CA GLN A 63 -2.55 5.07 13.29
C GLN A 63 -3.63 6.15 13.35
N GLU A 64 -4.55 6.04 14.31
CA GLU A 64 -5.60 7.06 14.56
C GLU A 64 -6.37 7.48 13.28
N GLY A 65 -6.70 6.51 12.42
CA GLY A 65 -7.41 6.76 11.16
C GLY A 65 -6.56 7.48 10.08
N ARG A 66 -5.23 7.38 10.18
CA ARG A 66 -4.27 7.87 9.19
C ARG A 66 -3.44 6.70 8.64
N LEU A 67 -3.14 6.73 7.35
CA LEU A 67 -2.21 5.82 6.69
C LEU A 67 -0.83 6.50 6.64
N VAL A 68 0.15 5.90 7.30
CA VAL A 68 1.49 6.45 7.49
C VAL A 68 2.47 5.65 6.65
N PHE A 69 3.24 6.36 5.82
CA PHE A 69 4.36 5.86 5.03
C PHE A 69 5.65 6.45 5.60
N GLU A 70 6.45 5.66 6.28
CA GLU A 70 7.74 6.08 6.81
C GLU A 70 8.86 5.43 6.00
N MET A 71 9.73 6.24 5.42
CA MET A 71 10.86 5.77 4.63
C MET A 71 12.14 5.89 5.45
N GLN A 72 12.92 4.80 5.48
CA GLN A 72 14.22 4.72 6.14
C GLN A 72 15.29 4.24 5.17
N SER A 73 16.55 4.58 5.46
CA SER A 73 17.69 3.96 4.80
C SER A 73 17.88 2.53 5.29
N LEU A 74 18.74 1.74 4.61
CA LEU A 74 19.14 0.43 5.10
C LEU A 74 19.83 0.45 6.47
N ALA A 75 20.39 1.60 6.88
CA ALA A 75 20.97 1.77 8.21
C ALA A 75 19.93 2.09 9.29
N GLY A 76 18.63 2.13 8.93
CA GLY A 76 17.53 2.47 9.83
C GLY A 76 17.41 3.98 10.10
N SER A 77 18.16 4.83 9.39
CA SER A 77 18.02 6.28 9.55
C SER A 77 16.75 6.79 8.85
N PRO A 78 15.93 7.62 9.51
CA PRO A 78 14.71 8.15 8.92
C PRO A 78 15.04 9.11 7.77
N LEU A 79 14.35 8.94 6.65
CA LEU A 79 14.54 9.74 5.44
C LEU A 79 13.41 10.75 5.27
N THR A 80 12.17 10.26 5.27
CA THR A 80 10.97 11.08 5.14
C THR A 80 9.74 10.28 5.60
N ALA A 81 8.65 10.97 5.88
CA ALA A 81 7.37 10.36 6.18
C ALA A 81 6.23 11.08 5.43
N ILE A 82 5.25 10.32 4.96
CA ILE A 82 4.03 10.83 4.35
C ILE A 82 2.85 10.29 5.12
N VAL A 83 1.95 11.18 5.54
CA VAL A 83 0.77 10.82 6.31
C VAL A 83 -0.47 11.21 5.51
N LEU A 84 -1.33 10.23 5.24
CA LEU A 84 -2.58 10.41 4.52
C LEU A 84 -3.76 10.17 5.43
N ALA A 85 -4.85 10.92 5.26
CA ALA A 85 -6.11 10.59 5.90
C ALA A 85 -6.63 9.25 5.35
N LEU A 86 -7.03 8.32 6.23
CA LEU A 86 -7.60 7.03 5.80
C LEU A 86 -9.06 7.16 5.34
N GLY A 87 -9.75 8.23 5.74
CA GLY A 87 -11.16 8.49 5.44
C GLY A 87 -11.58 8.21 3.99
N PRO A 88 -10.88 8.77 2.98
CA PRO A 88 -11.16 8.53 1.56
C PRO A 88 -11.07 7.06 1.11
N PHE A 89 -10.31 6.21 1.80
CA PHE A 89 -10.12 4.80 1.45
C PHE A 89 -11.15 3.88 2.11
N ARG A 90 -11.95 4.38 3.05
CA ARG A 90 -12.81 3.54 3.90
C ARG A 90 -13.89 2.78 3.12
N SER A 91 -14.46 3.34 2.05
CA SER A 91 -15.43 2.63 1.21
C SER A 91 -14.76 1.47 0.48
N LEU A 92 -13.64 1.72 -0.18
CA LEU A 92 -12.86 0.70 -0.90
C LEU A 92 -12.45 -0.46 0.00
N ILE A 93 -11.99 -0.16 1.22
CA ILE A 93 -11.61 -1.19 2.20
C ILE A 93 -12.82 -2.06 2.58
N LYS A 94 -13.99 -1.46 2.79
CA LYS A 94 -15.22 -2.19 3.10
C LYS A 94 -15.67 -3.07 1.93
N ASP A 95 -15.67 -2.51 0.73
CA ASP A 95 -16.07 -3.23 -0.49
C ASP A 95 -15.12 -4.40 -0.77
N TYR A 96 -13.81 -4.22 -0.52
CA TYR A 96 -12.83 -5.29 -0.63
C TYR A 96 -13.11 -6.43 0.34
N GLN A 97 -13.43 -6.12 1.61
CA GLN A 97 -13.78 -7.15 2.60
C GLN A 97 -14.99 -7.98 2.16
N LEU A 98 -16.04 -7.34 1.61
CA LEU A 98 -17.21 -8.04 1.10
C LEU A 98 -16.88 -8.99 -0.07
N LEU A 99 -15.94 -8.60 -0.94
CA LEU A 99 -15.47 -9.47 -2.03
C LEU A 99 -14.65 -10.65 -1.51
N VAL A 100 -13.80 -10.45 -0.49
CA VAL A 100 -13.06 -11.54 0.15
C VAL A 100 -14.01 -12.56 0.78
N ASP A 101 -15.02 -12.09 1.52
CA ASP A 101 -16.02 -12.96 2.14
C ASP A 101 -16.80 -13.74 1.07
N SER A 102 -17.21 -13.05 -0.01
CA SER A 102 -17.89 -13.66 -1.15
C SER A 102 -17.04 -14.69 -1.89
N HIS A 103 -15.73 -14.43 -2.01
CA HIS A 103 -14.76 -15.33 -2.63
C HIS A 103 -14.67 -16.64 -1.84
N MET A 104 -14.54 -16.55 -0.51
CA MET A 104 -14.48 -17.71 0.36
C MET A 104 -15.73 -18.60 0.22
N MET A 105 -16.91 -18.00 0.13
CA MET A 105 -18.16 -18.74 -0.12
C MET A 105 -18.17 -19.40 -1.51
N ALA A 106 -17.74 -18.68 -2.56
CA ALA A 106 -17.73 -19.19 -3.93
C ALA A 106 -16.76 -20.37 -4.11
N VAL A 107 -15.61 -20.34 -3.45
CA VAL A 107 -14.64 -21.44 -3.39
C VAL A 107 -15.25 -22.66 -2.71
N ALA A 108 -15.88 -22.48 -1.54
CA ALA A 108 -16.51 -23.57 -0.80
C ALA A 108 -17.64 -24.25 -1.60
N GLU A 109 -18.33 -23.51 -2.46
CA GLU A 109 -19.40 -24.01 -3.33
C GLU A 109 -18.92 -24.54 -4.69
N GLY A 110 -17.62 -24.43 -5.02
CA GLY A 110 -17.05 -24.94 -6.28
C GLY A 110 -17.51 -24.19 -7.55
N ARG A 111 -17.93 -22.92 -7.44
CA ARG A 111 -18.48 -22.15 -8.57
C ARG A 111 -17.40 -21.34 -9.29
N ALA A 112 -16.69 -21.98 -10.22
CA ALA A 112 -15.58 -21.39 -10.96
C ALA A 112 -15.90 -20.03 -11.62
N GLU A 113 -17.04 -19.91 -12.31
CA GLU A 113 -17.46 -18.66 -12.96
C GLU A 113 -17.64 -17.51 -11.95
N ARG A 114 -18.21 -17.82 -10.78
CA ARG A 114 -18.42 -16.83 -9.71
C ARG A 114 -17.09 -16.41 -9.08
N ILE A 115 -16.14 -17.34 -8.91
CA ILE A 115 -14.78 -17.02 -8.43
C ILE A 115 -14.11 -16.04 -9.40
N GLN A 116 -14.13 -16.33 -10.70
CA GLN A 116 -13.53 -15.45 -11.73
C GLN A 116 -14.17 -14.06 -11.73
N ALA A 117 -15.50 -13.96 -11.62
CA ALA A 117 -16.19 -12.68 -11.54
C ALA A 117 -15.77 -11.87 -10.30
N ILE A 118 -15.61 -12.53 -9.15
CA ILE A 118 -15.14 -11.88 -7.91
C ILE A 118 -13.68 -11.43 -8.07
N ASP A 119 -12.81 -12.23 -8.67
CA ASP A 119 -11.41 -11.88 -8.89
C ASP A 119 -11.25 -10.68 -9.84
N MET A 120 -12.12 -10.56 -10.84
CA MET A 120 -12.20 -9.35 -11.66
C MET A 120 -12.62 -8.12 -10.83
N GLY A 121 -13.61 -8.27 -9.95
CA GLY A 121 -14.04 -7.21 -9.03
C GLY A 121 -12.93 -6.77 -8.07
N ARG A 122 -12.17 -7.72 -7.50
CA ARG A 122 -11.03 -7.45 -6.61
C ARG A 122 -9.97 -6.61 -7.31
N ARG A 123 -9.63 -6.96 -8.57
CA ARG A 123 -8.69 -6.17 -9.38
C ARG A 123 -9.18 -4.74 -9.61
N GLY A 124 -10.46 -4.56 -9.91
CA GLY A 124 -11.06 -3.23 -10.05
C GLY A 124 -10.91 -2.36 -8.79
N LEU A 125 -11.18 -2.93 -7.60
CA LEU A 125 -10.98 -2.20 -6.34
C LEU A 125 -9.51 -1.88 -6.05
N HIS A 126 -8.59 -2.79 -6.39
CA HIS A 126 -7.16 -2.52 -6.28
C HIS A 126 -6.73 -1.36 -7.19
N ASP A 127 -7.18 -1.33 -8.44
CA ASP A 127 -6.87 -0.26 -9.39
C ASP A 127 -7.44 1.09 -8.93
N GLU A 128 -8.66 1.09 -8.38
CA GLU A 128 -9.26 2.30 -7.82
C GLU A 128 -8.49 2.80 -6.59
N GLY A 129 -8.13 1.90 -5.68
CA GLY A 129 -7.31 2.20 -4.51
C GLY A 129 -5.93 2.76 -4.87
N ALA A 130 -5.26 2.15 -5.86
CA ALA A 130 -3.97 2.61 -6.37
C ALA A 130 -4.08 4.02 -6.99
N ASN A 131 -5.14 4.27 -7.76
CA ASN A 131 -5.40 5.58 -8.35
C ASN A 131 -5.69 6.66 -7.30
N LEU A 132 -6.46 6.32 -6.26
CA LEU A 132 -6.72 7.22 -5.14
C LEU A 132 -5.44 7.53 -4.37
N LEU A 133 -4.64 6.51 -4.05
CA LEU A 133 -3.35 6.67 -3.37
C LEU A 133 -2.42 7.59 -4.17
N ARG A 134 -2.29 7.36 -5.48
CA ARG A 134 -1.47 8.21 -6.35
C ARG A 134 -1.89 9.68 -6.26
N LYS A 135 -3.19 9.97 -6.37
CA LYS A 135 -3.72 11.33 -6.23
C LYS A 135 -3.38 11.92 -4.86
N SER A 136 -3.62 11.17 -3.78
CA SER A 136 -3.34 11.63 -2.41
C SER A 136 -1.86 11.96 -2.18
N LEU A 137 -0.94 11.18 -2.76
CA LEU A 137 0.50 11.44 -2.67
C LEU A 137 0.93 12.70 -3.44
N PHE A 138 0.32 12.98 -4.59
CA PHE A 138 0.61 14.20 -5.36
C PHE A 138 0.06 15.48 -4.69
N PHE A 139 -1.08 15.40 -4.01
CA PHE A 139 -1.66 16.56 -3.32
C PHE A 139 -1.09 16.79 -1.90
N GLY A 140 -0.53 15.76 -1.27
CA GLY A 140 0.01 15.83 0.10
C GLY A 140 1.41 16.44 0.23
N GLY A 141 2.15 16.58 -0.88
CA GLY A 141 3.48 17.21 -0.89
C GLY A 141 3.40 18.73 -1.12
N ASN A 142 3.17 19.52 -0.06
CA ASN A 142 3.36 20.98 0.04
C ASN A 142 3.40 21.81 -1.27
N HIS A 143 2.24 22.14 -1.84
CA HIS A 143 1.85 23.48 -2.33
C HIS A 143 0.50 23.36 -3.06
N CYS A 144 -0.58 23.75 -2.40
CA CYS A 144 -1.82 24.12 -3.09
C CYS A 144 -2.10 25.58 -2.74
N GLU A 145 -1.26 26.48 -3.26
CA GLU A 145 -1.68 27.86 -3.42
C GLU A 145 -2.55 27.89 -4.68
N LYS A 146 -3.87 27.92 -4.50
CA LYS A 146 -4.78 28.36 -5.55
C LYS A 146 -4.50 29.84 -5.78
N VAL A 147 -3.62 30.15 -6.72
CA VAL A 147 -3.61 31.47 -7.35
C VAL A 147 -4.86 31.54 -8.21
N THR A 148 -5.81 32.37 -7.78
CA THR A 148 -6.90 32.87 -8.62
C THR A 148 -6.44 34.16 -9.27
#